data_AF-A0A928T2X1-F1
#
_entry.id   AF-A0A928T2X1-F1
#
_cell.length_a   1.000
_cell.length_b   1.000
_cell.length_c   1.000
_cell.angle_alpha   90.00
_cell.angle_beta   90.00
_cell.angle_gamma   90.00
#
_symmetry.space_group_name_H-M   'P 1'
#
loop_
_entity.id
_entity.type
_entity.pdbx_description
1 polymer ?
#
loop_
_entity_poly.entity_id
_entity_poly.type
_entity_poly.pdbx_seq_one_letter_code
_entity_poly.pdbx_strand_id
1 'polypeptide(L)'
;MGAGWWVLALAGLTLAALPGYGCGGTSDSGGGPAGAGGTSSGTGGVGGSSAGGSGGYPSGGSGGGVGLDVSLPDSPSDALSCPDGGVPGDPGCACGKLEFSIDTQQSCAISILPGFQVDGEGFINVGGQNHRVFAMDRWGKGHVIAWCDSTRLPQLLAAFNVTGYLGQTKTPPKVLAFGDEYLCKPGGIIDNPLPAELSYEGKDLPAKYKGNAALLAQEWDVVVFCGFRIPWTNDWSKELGEFVSVHGKGLLAVMDYQGVVTQADFTNMSKITSPAGLQFDPLSLAWAPSSTSVSIECVPDLPPPIK
;
A
#
# COMPACT_ATOMS: atom_id res chain seq x y z
N MET A 1 39.66 19.29 44.74
CA MET A 1 39.92 18.02 44.04
C MET A 1 39.38 16.91 44.91
N GLY A 2 38.18 16.42 44.61
CA GLY A 2 37.53 15.34 45.34
C GLY A 2 36.77 14.49 44.34
N ALA A 3 37.28 13.28 44.09
CA ALA A 3 36.72 12.34 43.12
C ALA A 3 35.57 11.56 43.79
N GLY A 4 34.36 11.73 43.28
CA GLY A 4 33.19 10.93 43.65
C GLY A 4 33.07 9.72 42.72
N TRP A 5 33.14 8.52 43.29
CA TRP A 5 32.87 7.26 42.63
C TRP A 5 31.36 7.00 42.67
N TRP A 6 30.73 6.72 41.52
CA TRP A 6 29.38 6.18 41.45
C TRP A 6 29.45 4.70 41.09
N VAL A 7 28.90 3.85 41.98
CA VAL A 7 28.71 2.42 41.78
C VAL A 7 27.37 2.22 41.06
N LEU A 8 27.41 1.53 39.91
CA LEU A 8 26.23 1.06 39.19
C LEU A 8 25.49 -0.02 40.00
N ALA A 9 24.18 0.13 40.15
CA ALA A 9 23.28 -0.96 40.54
C ALA A 9 22.63 -1.57 39.30
N LEU A 10 22.97 -2.83 39.00
CA LEU A 10 22.26 -3.68 38.05
C LEU A 10 21.03 -4.28 38.75
N ALA A 11 19.83 -3.90 38.30
CA ALA A 11 18.60 -4.60 38.67
C ALA A 11 18.40 -5.79 37.72
N GLY A 12 18.47 -7.00 38.28
CA GLY A 12 18.15 -8.25 37.60
C GLY A 12 16.64 -8.38 37.38
N LEU A 13 16.25 -8.66 36.15
CA LEU A 13 14.88 -9.06 35.80
C LEU A 13 14.83 -10.58 35.71
N THR A 14 14.06 -11.19 36.60
CA THR A 14 13.83 -12.64 36.71
C THR A 14 12.83 -13.07 35.64
N LEU A 15 13.24 -14.00 34.77
CA LEU A 15 12.37 -14.66 33.80
C LEU A 15 11.61 -15.79 34.52
N ALA A 16 10.28 -15.67 34.62
CA ALA A 16 9.42 -16.75 35.12
C ALA A 16 9.08 -17.71 33.96
N ALA A 17 9.45 -18.98 34.13
CA ALA A 17 9.11 -20.08 33.24
C ALA A 17 7.66 -20.53 33.47
N LEU A 18 6.91 -20.74 32.39
CA LEU A 18 5.60 -21.41 32.41
C LEU A 18 5.78 -22.93 32.19
N PRO A 19 4.94 -23.79 32.81
CA PRO A 19 5.06 -25.23 32.73
C PRO A 19 4.50 -25.78 31.41
N GLY A 20 5.15 -26.85 30.94
CA GLY A 20 4.83 -27.54 29.70
C GLY A 20 3.58 -28.41 29.76
N TYR A 21 3.07 -28.71 28.57
CA TYR A 21 2.20 -29.85 28.30
C TYR A 21 2.91 -30.76 27.32
N GLY A 22 3.18 -31.99 27.76
CA GLY A 22 3.66 -33.09 26.94
C GLY A 22 2.66 -34.23 26.96
N CYS A 23 2.34 -34.75 25.78
CA CYS A 23 1.97 -36.14 25.47
C CYS A 23 2.62 -36.38 24.09
N GLY A 24 3.53 -37.32 23.86
CA GLY A 24 3.60 -38.68 24.36
C GLY A 24 3.09 -39.61 23.25
N GLY A 25 3.97 -40.26 22.49
CA GLY A 25 3.60 -41.21 21.45
C GLY A 25 4.76 -41.68 20.57
N THR A 26 5.47 -42.69 21.06
CA THR A 26 6.59 -43.44 20.47
C THR A 26 6.20 -44.24 19.21
N SER A 27 7.16 -44.49 18.31
CA SER A 27 7.65 -45.85 17.95
C SER A 27 8.72 -45.81 16.86
N ASP A 28 9.84 -46.47 17.17
CA ASP A 28 11.02 -46.75 16.35
C ASP A 28 10.76 -47.68 15.15
N SER A 29 11.75 -47.68 14.23
CA SER A 29 12.32 -48.80 13.43
C SER A 29 12.54 -48.31 11.99
N GLY A 30 13.70 -48.34 11.35
CA GLY A 30 14.99 -48.95 11.60
C GLY A 30 15.71 -49.11 10.24
N GLY A 31 17.03 -49.08 10.25
CA GLY A 31 17.87 -49.87 9.34
C GLY A 31 18.02 -49.46 7.87
N GLY A 32 19.18 -48.88 7.56
CA GLY A 32 20.10 -49.54 6.60
C GLY A 32 20.42 -48.80 5.30
N PRO A 33 21.61 -49.04 4.70
CA PRO A 33 22.30 -48.06 3.86
C PRO A 33 22.52 -48.51 2.40
N ALA A 34 23.18 -47.61 1.66
CA ALA A 34 23.96 -47.82 0.43
C ALA A 34 23.23 -47.79 -0.92
N GLY A 35 23.71 -46.92 -1.80
CA GLY A 35 23.35 -46.88 -3.22
C GLY A 35 24.20 -45.86 -3.97
N ALA A 36 25.37 -46.30 -4.44
CA ALA A 36 26.24 -45.56 -5.33
C ALA A 36 25.72 -45.61 -6.79
N GLY A 37 25.95 -44.53 -7.53
CA GLY A 37 25.78 -44.41 -8.99
C GLY A 37 25.63 -42.92 -9.32
N GLY A 38 26.52 -42.23 -10.02
CA GLY A 38 27.35 -42.65 -11.14
C GLY A 38 26.62 -42.29 -12.44
N THR A 39 27.00 -41.17 -13.08
CA THR A 39 26.95 -40.86 -14.53
C THR A 39 27.25 -39.36 -14.72
N SER A 40 28.46 -39.04 -15.19
CA SER A 40 28.80 -38.68 -16.58
C SER A 40 28.60 -37.19 -16.89
N SER A 41 29.70 -36.45 -16.75
CA SER A 41 29.89 -35.08 -17.26
C SER A 41 30.08 -35.13 -18.78
N GLY A 42 29.05 -34.73 -19.52
CA GLY A 42 29.12 -34.45 -20.96
C GLY A 42 29.53 -33.00 -21.19
N THR A 43 30.69 -32.81 -21.80
CA THR A 43 31.15 -31.55 -22.39
C THR A 43 30.43 -31.33 -23.72
N GLY A 44 29.86 -30.13 -23.91
CA GLY A 44 29.22 -29.76 -25.17
C GLY A 44 28.86 -28.29 -25.19
N GLY A 45 29.81 -27.44 -25.51
CA GLY A 45 29.55 -26.07 -25.94
C GLY A 45 29.84 -25.94 -27.42
N VAL A 46 28.87 -25.47 -28.21
CA VAL A 46 29.05 -24.49 -29.31
C VAL A 46 27.69 -24.06 -29.89
N GLY A 47 27.49 -22.74 -30.01
CA GLY A 47 27.02 -22.12 -31.26
C GLY A 47 25.53 -21.76 -31.43
N GLY A 48 25.29 -20.50 -31.84
CA GLY A 48 24.06 -20.03 -32.53
C GLY A 48 23.24 -19.02 -31.72
N SER A 49 23.54 -17.72 -31.77
CA SER A 49 23.09 -16.73 -32.78
C SER A 49 21.57 -16.50 -32.89
N SER A 50 21.21 -15.23 -32.69
CA SER A 50 20.11 -14.45 -33.29
C SER A 50 18.66 -14.83 -33.00
N ALA A 51 17.92 -13.92 -32.33
CA ALA A 51 16.96 -13.02 -32.98
C ALA A 51 16.35 -12.07 -31.92
N GLY A 52 16.48 -10.76 -32.17
CA GLY A 52 15.75 -9.73 -31.43
C GLY A 52 14.26 -9.84 -31.68
N GLY A 53 13.48 -9.88 -30.60
CA GLY A 53 12.03 -9.71 -30.62
C GLY A 53 11.67 -8.44 -29.87
N SER A 54 11.69 -7.30 -30.55
CA SER A 54 11.05 -6.08 -30.07
C SER A 54 9.53 -6.27 -30.17
N GLY A 55 8.91 -6.69 -29.07
CA GLY A 55 7.45 -6.71 -28.94
C GLY A 55 6.92 -5.28 -28.99
N GLY A 56 6.40 -4.88 -30.15
CA GLY A 56 5.74 -3.59 -30.33
C GLY A 56 4.43 -3.56 -29.52
N TYR A 57 4.26 -2.51 -28.73
CA TYR A 57 2.97 -2.12 -28.18
C TYR A 57 2.03 -1.77 -29.34
N PRO A 58 0.82 -2.36 -29.43
CA PRO A 58 -0.17 -1.88 -30.39
C PRO A 58 -0.62 -0.48 -29.95
N SER A 59 -0.15 0.52 -30.70
CA SER A 59 -0.72 1.86 -30.70
C SER A 59 -2.00 1.80 -31.53
N GLY A 60 -3.15 1.87 -30.86
CA GLY A 60 -4.44 1.94 -31.55
C GLY A 60 -5.62 1.94 -30.58
N GLY A 61 -6.26 3.10 -30.42
CA GLY A 61 -7.54 3.20 -29.72
C GLY A 61 -7.91 4.62 -29.30
N SER A 62 -8.40 5.40 -30.26
CA SER A 62 -8.91 6.77 -30.12
C SER A 62 -9.86 7.00 -28.93
N GLY A 63 -9.58 8.05 -28.16
CA GLY A 63 -10.56 9.11 -27.87
C GLY A 63 -11.87 8.71 -27.20
N GLY A 64 -11.81 8.10 -26.02
CA GLY A 64 -12.90 8.19 -25.04
C GLY A 64 -12.49 9.18 -23.96
N GLY A 65 -13.01 10.41 -24.02
CA GLY A 65 -12.84 11.35 -22.91
C GLY A 65 -13.46 10.73 -21.66
N VAL A 66 -12.62 10.40 -20.68
CA VAL A 66 -13.07 9.96 -19.36
C VAL A 66 -13.76 11.15 -18.69
N GLY A 67 -15.08 11.21 -18.81
CA GLY A 67 -15.89 12.11 -18.01
C GLY A 67 -15.82 11.66 -16.56
N LEU A 68 -14.99 12.32 -15.76
CA LEU A 68 -15.09 12.27 -14.31
C LEU A 68 -16.41 12.96 -13.94
N ASP A 69 -17.49 12.18 -13.80
CA ASP A 69 -18.72 12.67 -13.20
C ASP A 69 -18.55 12.62 -11.67
N VAL A 70 -17.87 13.65 -11.14
CA VAL A 70 -17.81 13.88 -9.70
C VAL A 70 -19.06 14.66 -9.32
N SER A 71 -20.15 13.93 -9.13
CA SER A 71 -21.36 14.48 -8.53
C SER A 71 -21.16 14.56 -7.02
N LEU A 72 -20.77 15.74 -6.50
CA LEU A 72 -20.75 16.00 -5.06
C LEU A 72 -22.19 16.16 -4.56
N PRO A 73 -22.67 15.34 -3.61
CA PRO A 73 -24.00 15.55 -3.04
C PRO A 73 -24.04 16.82 -2.18
N ASP A 74 -25.15 17.56 -2.27
CA ASP A 74 -25.49 18.62 -1.34
C ASP A 74 -25.45 18.07 0.10
N SER A 75 -24.82 18.83 1.01
CA SER A 75 -24.53 18.42 2.39
C SER A 75 -25.72 17.75 3.09
N PRO A 76 -25.62 16.49 3.55
CA PRO A 76 -26.68 15.88 4.34
C PRO A 76 -26.64 16.48 5.75
N SER A 77 -27.76 17.08 6.16
CA SER A 77 -27.98 17.68 7.48
C SER A 77 -28.39 16.67 8.55
N ASP A 78 -28.27 15.37 8.31
CA ASP A 78 -28.67 14.33 9.26
C ASP A 78 -27.45 13.82 10.02
N ALA A 79 -27.40 14.18 11.30
CA ALA A 79 -26.33 13.84 12.23
C ALA A 79 -26.24 12.32 12.44
N LEU A 80 -25.36 11.68 11.67
CA LEU A 80 -24.83 10.36 11.98
C LEU A 80 -24.22 10.38 13.39
N SER A 81 -24.63 9.41 14.20
CA SER A 81 -24.16 9.26 15.58
C SER A 81 -22.67 8.92 15.56
N CYS A 82 -21.85 9.69 16.28
CA CYS A 82 -20.41 9.46 16.29
C CYS A 82 -20.10 8.10 16.92
N PRO A 83 -19.27 7.25 16.28
CA PRO A 83 -18.98 5.90 16.76
C PRO A 83 -18.38 5.87 18.18
N ASP A 84 -17.74 6.98 18.62
CA ASP A 84 -17.08 7.07 19.93
C ASP A 84 -17.85 7.89 20.99
N GLY A 85 -19.15 8.16 20.78
CA GLY A 85 -19.95 8.94 21.72
C GLY A 85 -19.57 10.44 21.78
N GLY A 86 -18.89 10.94 20.76
CA GLY A 86 -18.62 12.37 20.58
C GLY A 86 -19.91 13.18 20.48
N VAL A 87 -19.85 14.42 20.95
CA VAL A 87 -20.99 15.35 20.90
C VAL A 87 -21.17 15.87 19.47
N PRO A 88 -22.41 16.03 18.97
CA PRO A 88 -22.66 16.69 17.69
C PRO A 88 -21.94 18.04 17.62
N GLY A 89 -21.03 18.19 16.65
CA GLY A 89 -20.18 19.38 16.48
C GLY A 89 -18.69 19.18 16.79
N ASP A 90 -18.28 18.01 17.29
CA ASP A 90 -16.85 17.67 17.36
C ASP A 90 -16.28 17.51 15.93
N PRO A 91 -15.09 18.05 15.58
CA PRO A 91 -14.54 17.90 14.24
C PRO A 91 -14.35 16.43 13.81
N GLY A 92 -14.07 15.54 14.77
CA GLY A 92 -13.99 14.08 14.54
C GLY A 92 -15.35 13.37 14.43
N CYS A 93 -16.46 14.08 14.63
CA CYS A 93 -17.82 13.59 14.43
C CYS A 93 -18.41 13.96 13.05
N ALA A 94 -17.73 14.82 12.29
CA ALA A 94 -18.16 15.20 10.95
C ALA A 94 -17.77 14.08 9.97
N CYS A 95 -18.68 13.15 9.75
CA CYS A 95 -18.54 12.18 8.67
C CYS A 95 -18.83 12.86 7.33
N GLY A 96 -17.85 12.81 6.42
CA GLY A 96 -18.05 13.21 5.04
C GLY A 96 -18.54 12.02 4.20
N LYS A 97 -19.49 12.27 3.31
CA LYS A 97 -19.82 11.30 2.25
C LYS A 97 -18.74 11.38 1.17
N LEU A 98 -18.18 10.24 0.79
CA LEU A 98 -17.21 10.11 -0.29
C LEU A 98 -17.82 9.26 -1.41
N GLU A 99 -18.07 9.91 -2.54
CA GLU A 99 -18.55 9.24 -3.75
C GLU A 99 -17.64 9.59 -4.93
N PHE A 100 -17.13 8.57 -5.60
CA PHE A 100 -16.44 8.73 -6.87
C PHE A 100 -16.51 7.45 -7.69
N SER A 101 -16.37 7.60 -9.01
CA SER A 101 -16.24 6.45 -9.91
C SER A 101 -15.04 6.65 -10.82
N ILE A 102 -14.23 5.60 -10.95
CA ILE A 102 -13.03 5.57 -11.78
C ILE A 102 -13.06 4.29 -12.59
N ASP A 103 -12.96 4.43 -13.90
CA ASP A 103 -12.77 3.29 -14.80
C ASP A 103 -11.36 2.73 -14.63
N THR A 104 -11.27 1.56 -13.99
CA THR A 104 -10.01 0.87 -13.84
C THR A 104 -9.73 0.01 -15.06
N GLN A 105 -8.46 -0.05 -15.42
CA GLN A 105 -7.98 -0.92 -16.48
C GLN A 105 -6.95 -1.83 -15.86
N GLN A 106 -7.35 -3.09 -15.60
CA GLN A 106 -6.48 -4.13 -15.05
C GLN A 106 -6.03 -3.83 -13.61
N SER A 107 -6.63 -4.51 -12.64
CA SER A 107 -6.44 -4.21 -11.23
C SER A 107 -5.86 -5.41 -10.45
N CYS A 108 -5.33 -5.17 -9.26
CA CYS A 108 -5.18 -6.18 -8.21
C CYS A 108 -6.44 -6.29 -7.34
N ALA A 109 -6.44 -7.15 -6.32
CA ALA A 109 -7.47 -7.17 -5.28
C ALA A 109 -6.87 -6.80 -3.91
N ILE A 110 -7.73 -6.31 -3.01
CA ILE A 110 -7.37 -5.96 -1.63
C ILE A 110 -8.20 -6.80 -0.67
N SER A 111 -7.54 -7.64 0.12
CA SER A 111 -8.17 -8.37 1.23
C SER A 111 -8.03 -7.61 2.54
N ILE A 112 -9.05 -7.67 3.39
CA ILE A 112 -8.98 -7.20 4.78
C ILE A 112 -8.65 -8.39 5.67
N LEU A 113 -7.57 -8.27 6.43
CA LEU A 113 -7.12 -9.32 7.33
C LEU A 113 -8.11 -9.51 8.49
N PRO A 114 -8.22 -10.73 9.05
CA PRO A 114 -9.13 -10.99 10.16
C PRO A 114 -8.91 -10.05 11.35
N GLY A 115 -9.99 -9.45 11.84
CA GLY A 115 -9.96 -8.53 12.99
C GLY A 115 -9.77 -7.06 12.64
N PHE A 116 -9.60 -6.72 11.36
CA PHE A 116 -9.53 -5.34 10.89
C PHE A 116 -10.85 -4.90 10.27
N GLN A 117 -11.08 -3.59 10.29
CA GLN A 117 -12.19 -2.89 9.64
C GLN A 117 -11.60 -1.75 8.85
N VAL A 118 -12.30 -1.30 7.80
CA VAL A 118 -11.85 -0.20 6.95
C VAL A 118 -12.83 0.97 7.06
N ASP A 119 -12.32 2.19 6.97
CA ASP A 119 -13.12 3.41 6.91
C ASP A 119 -13.88 3.52 5.58
N GLY A 120 -13.34 2.91 4.52
CA GLY A 120 -13.89 3.02 3.18
C GLY A 120 -13.38 1.94 2.24
N GLU A 121 -14.20 1.55 1.27
CA GLU A 121 -13.84 0.54 0.28
C GLU A 121 -14.51 0.77 -1.07
N GLY A 122 -13.86 0.25 -2.12
CA GLY A 122 -14.34 0.30 -3.50
C GLY A 122 -14.19 -1.03 -4.20
N PHE A 123 -15.17 -1.39 -5.02
CA PHE A 123 -15.23 -2.68 -5.68
C PHE A 123 -15.37 -2.54 -7.20
N ILE A 124 -14.81 -3.53 -7.89
CA ILE A 124 -15.17 -3.87 -9.28
C ILE A 124 -15.91 -5.21 -9.30
N ASN A 125 -16.78 -5.39 -10.29
CA ASN A 125 -17.39 -6.69 -10.57
C ASN A 125 -16.69 -7.38 -11.74
N VAL A 126 -16.17 -8.58 -11.51
CA VAL A 126 -15.48 -9.39 -12.51
C VAL A 126 -16.11 -10.77 -12.54
N GLY A 127 -16.75 -11.13 -13.65
CA GLY A 127 -17.38 -12.46 -13.79
C GLY A 127 -18.45 -12.74 -12.72
N GLY A 128 -19.16 -11.70 -12.23
CA GLY A 128 -20.16 -11.83 -11.18
C GLY A 128 -19.60 -11.85 -9.76
N GLN A 129 -18.30 -11.67 -9.57
CA GLN A 129 -17.66 -11.57 -8.26
C GLN A 129 -17.20 -10.13 -7.99
N ASN A 130 -17.46 -9.63 -6.79
CA ASN A 130 -16.97 -8.32 -6.36
C ASN A 130 -15.55 -8.46 -5.81
N HIS A 131 -14.62 -7.68 -6.36
CA HIS A 131 -13.24 -7.58 -5.90
C HIS A 131 -12.98 -6.18 -5.38
N ARG A 132 -12.45 -6.07 -4.16
CA ARG A 132 -12.07 -4.78 -3.60
C ARG A 132 -10.79 -4.31 -4.27
N VAL A 133 -10.78 -3.07 -4.76
CA VAL A 133 -9.64 -2.45 -5.45
C VAL A 133 -9.22 -1.13 -4.81
N PHE A 134 -10.01 -0.65 -3.85
CA PHE A 134 -9.75 0.51 -3.03
C PHE A 134 -10.08 0.18 -1.57
N ALA A 135 -9.23 0.59 -0.65
CA ALA A 135 -9.48 0.53 0.78
C ALA A 135 -8.85 1.74 1.48
N MET A 136 -9.56 2.30 2.46
CA MET A 136 -9.09 3.36 3.35
C MET A 136 -9.14 2.81 4.78
N ASP A 137 -8.09 3.03 5.55
CA ASP A 137 -8.07 2.62 6.96
C ASP A 137 -7.19 3.55 7.80
N ARG A 138 -7.31 3.40 9.12
CA ARG A 138 -6.43 3.98 10.12
C ARG A 138 -5.38 2.98 10.52
N TRP A 139 -4.14 3.43 10.63
CA TRP A 139 -3.05 2.63 11.15
C TRP A 139 -2.36 3.39 12.27
N GLY A 140 -2.61 2.97 13.52
CA GLY A 140 -2.13 3.69 14.70
C GLY A 140 -2.69 5.12 14.73
N LYS A 141 -1.82 6.13 14.64
CA LYS A 141 -2.22 7.54 14.60
C LYS A 141 -2.43 8.09 13.19
N GLY A 142 -2.09 7.34 12.16
CA GLY A 142 -2.05 7.81 10.77
C GLY A 142 -3.14 7.17 9.92
N HIS A 143 -3.17 7.54 8.64
CA HIS A 143 -4.09 7.00 7.64
C HIS A 143 -3.35 6.23 6.56
N VAL A 144 -4.00 5.20 6.03
CA VAL A 144 -3.53 4.42 4.90
C VAL A 144 -4.62 4.31 3.86
N ILE A 145 -4.22 4.40 2.59
CA ILE A 145 -5.06 4.04 1.46
C ILE A 145 -4.32 2.97 0.66
N ALA A 146 -5.02 1.89 0.34
CA ALA A 146 -4.57 0.89 -0.62
C ALA A 146 -5.35 1.06 -1.93
N TRP A 147 -4.63 1.08 -3.04
CA TRP A 147 -5.19 1.28 -4.36
C TRP A 147 -4.58 0.33 -5.40
N CYS A 148 -5.44 -0.30 -6.18
CA CYS A 148 -5.08 -1.36 -7.11
C CYS A 148 -5.05 -0.95 -8.60
N ASP A 149 -4.90 0.34 -8.92
CA ASP A 149 -4.75 0.79 -10.32
C ASP A 149 -3.81 2.01 -10.43
N SER A 150 -2.52 1.75 -10.61
CA SER A 150 -1.52 2.81 -10.75
C SER A 150 -1.77 3.74 -11.94
N THR A 151 -2.39 3.25 -13.02
CA THR A 151 -2.63 4.01 -14.26
C THR A 151 -3.70 5.08 -14.07
N ARG A 152 -4.53 4.92 -13.03
CA ARG A 152 -5.58 5.85 -12.63
C ARG A 152 -5.28 6.63 -11.37
N LEU A 153 -4.03 6.60 -10.91
CA LEU A 153 -3.59 7.33 -9.71
C LEU A 153 -3.88 8.84 -9.77
N PRO A 154 -3.64 9.57 -10.88
CA PRO A 154 -4.02 10.98 -10.98
C PRO A 154 -5.53 11.21 -10.80
N GLN A 155 -6.36 10.33 -11.37
CA GLN A 155 -7.82 10.39 -11.24
C GLN A 155 -8.24 10.14 -9.79
N LEU A 156 -7.60 9.20 -9.09
CA LEU A 156 -7.85 8.99 -7.67
C LEU A 156 -7.48 10.23 -6.85
N LEU A 157 -6.30 10.80 -7.08
CA LEU A 157 -5.84 12.02 -6.40
C LEU A 157 -6.75 13.24 -6.67
N ALA A 158 -7.43 13.26 -7.82
CA ALA A 158 -8.38 14.31 -8.19
C ALA A 158 -9.82 14.01 -7.75
N ALA A 159 -10.18 12.75 -7.50
CA ALA A 159 -11.54 12.34 -7.15
C ALA A 159 -11.99 12.92 -5.81
N PHE A 160 -11.06 13.02 -4.85
CA PHE A 160 -11.25 13.71 -3.58
C PHE A 160 -9.92 14.22 -3.04
N ASN A 161 -9.94 14.91 -1.90
CA ASN A 161 -8.73 15.39 -1.25
C ASN A 161 -7.93 14.26 -0.57
N VAL A 162 -7.41 13.31 -1.37
CA VAL A 162 -6.66 12.12 -0.92
C VAL A 162 -5.48 12.52 -0.04
N THR A 163 -4.70 13.50 -0.47
CA THR A 163 -3.50 13.93 0.25
C THR A 163 -3.87 14.66 1.53
N GLY A 164 -4.96 15.44 1.55
CA GLY A 164 -5.50 16.04 2.76
C GLY A 164 -5.97 14.98 3.77
N TYR A 165 -6.68 13.95 3.31
CA TYR A 165 -7.12 12.84 4.16
C TYR A 165 -5.92 12.13 4.78
N LEU A 166 -4.92 11.80 3.96
CA LEU A 166 -3.71 11.12 4.40
C LEU A 166 -2.84 11.97 5.33
N GLY A 167 -2.66 13.24 5.00
CA GLY A 167 -1.76 14.15 5.74
C GLY A 167 -2.37 14.74 7.01
N GLN A 168 -3.71 14.63 7.19
CA GLN A 168 -4.46 15.13 8.35
C GLN A 168 -4.10 16.58 8.73
N THR A 169 -3.83 17.42 7.73
CA THR A 169 -3.31 18.78 7.94
C THR A 169 -4.22 19.84 7.31
N LYS A 170 -4.20 21.03 7.92
CA LYS A 170 -4.95 22.21 7.45
C LYS A 170 -4.23 22.97 6.33
N THR A 171 -2.94 22.72 6.16
CA THR A 171 -2.14 23.26 5.04
C THR A 171 -1.98 22.19 3.98
N PRO A 172 -1.65 22.54 2.73
CA PRO A 172 -1.27 21.55 1.74
C PRO A 172 -0.17 20.62 2.30
N PRO A 173 -0.38 19.28 2.29
CA PRO A 173 0.57 18.33 2.84
C PRO A 173 1.83 18.27 1.98
N LYS A 174 2.98 18.05 2.62
CA LYS A 174 4.20 17.70 1.89
C LYS A 174 4.14 16.24 1.47
N VAL A 175 4.09 16.00 0.16
CA VAL A 175 3.92 14.67 -0.40
C VAL A 175 5.22 14.20 -1.05
N LEU A 176 5.74 13.08 -0.55
CA LEU A 176 6.82 12.33 -1.16
C LEU A 176 6.23 11.20 -2.01
N ALA A 177 6.76 11.00 -3.20
CA ALA A 177 6.47 9.83 -4.03
C ALA A 177 7.75 9.04 -4.28
N PHE A 178 7.67 7.72 -4.25
CA PHE A 178 8.76 6.84 -4.67
C PHE A 178 8.23 5.54 -5.26
N GLY A 179 9.07 4.84 -6.01
CA GLY A 179 8.71 3.62 -6.72
C GLY A 179 8.80 3.80 -8.24
N ASP A 180 7.89 3.21 -9.00
CA ASP A 180 8.01 3.14 -10.45
C ASP A 180 7.98 4.52 -11.11
N GLU A 181 9.03 4.88 -11.86
CA GLU A 181 9.15 6.22 -12.45
C GLU A 181 8.12 6.53 -13.53
N TYR A 182 7.52 5.50 -14.15
CA TYR A 182 6.49 5.69 -15.17
C TYR A 182 5.17 6.18 -14.54
N LEU A 183 4.92 5.78 -13.29
CA LEU A 183 3.64 5.97 -12.59
C LEU A 183 3.74 6.98 -11.44
N CYS A 184 4.88 6.99 -10.74
CA CYS A 184 5.10 7.74 -9.51
C CYS A 184 5.88 9.05 -9.71
N LYS A 185 6.32 9.35 -10.93
CA LYS A 185 7.04 10.60 -11.23
C LYS A 185 6.09 11.64 -11.83
N PRO A 186 5.97 12.84 -11.23
CA PRO A 186 5.31 13.97 -11.87
C PRO A 186 5.95 14.29 -13.23
N GLY A 187 5.10 14.58 -14.22
CA GLY A 187 5.53 14.77 -15.61
C GLY A 187 6.01 13.48 -16.31
N GLY A 188 5.65 12.30 -15.80
CA GLY A 188 5.92 11.00 -16.42
C GLY A 188 5.29 10.83 -17.82
N ILE A 189 5.51 9.66 -18.43
CA ILE A 189 5.16 9.37 -19.83
C ILE A 189 3.65 9.09 -20.03
N ILE A 190 2.90 8.97 -18.94
CA ILE A 190 1.44 8.80 -18.97
C ILE A 190 0.72 10.11 -19.33
N ASP A 191 -0.38 9.99 -20.08
CA ASP A 191 -1.19 11.13 -20.56
C ASP A 191 -1.74 12.03 -19.44
N ASN A 192 -1.76 11.52 -18.20
CA ASN A 192 -2.06 12.28 -16.99
C ASN A 192 -0.92 12.10 -15.98
N PRO A 193 0.07 13.00 -15.93
CA PRO A 193 1.11 12.92 -14.92
C PRO A 193 0.57 13.17 -13.51
N LEU A 194 1.26 12.65 -12.50
CA LEU A 194 1.02 13.07 -11.12
C LEU A 194 1.15 14.58 -10.95
N PRO A 195 0.42 15.18 -9.99
CA PRO A 195 0.51 16.61 -9.73
C PRO A 195 1.96 17.06 -9.48
N ALA A 196 2.32 18.23 -10.01
CA ALA A 196 3.70 18.72 -10.01
C ALA A 196 4.24 19.06 -8.62
N GLU A 197 3.35 19.23 -7.65
CA GLU A 197 3.64 19.51 -6.25
C GLU A 197 4.14 18.28 -5.46
N LEU A 198 4.00 17.07 -6.00
CA LEU A 198 4.58 15.86 -5.39
C LEU A 198 6.10 15.85 -5.63
N SER A 199 6.87 15.49 -4.60
CA SER A 199 8.32 15.32 -4.73
C SER A 199 8.66 13.86 -4.99
N TYR A 200 9.15 13.53 -6.18
CA TYR A 200 9.59 12.18 -6.52
C TYR A 200 11.05 11.95 -6.11
N GLU A 201 11.28 11.01 -5.20
CA GLU A 201 12.61 10.71 -4.63
C GLU A 201 13.33 9.54 -5.30
N GLY A 202 12.75 9.01 -6.39
CA GLY A 202 13.33 7.92 -7.16
C GLY A 202 12.66 6.57 -6.92
N LYS A 203 13.37 5.51 -7.34
CA LYS A 203 12.90 4.12 -7.28
C LYS A 203 12.84 3.57 -5.85
N ASP A 204 13.50 4.22 -4.93
CA ASP A 204 13.63 3.81 -3.54
C ASP A 204 13.61 5.03 -2.63
N LEU A 205 13.28 4.84 -1.34
CA LEU A 205 13.42 5.94 -0.38
C LEU A 205 14.90 6.34 -0.23
N PRO A 206 15.21 7.65 -0.09
CA PRO A 206 16.55 8.11 0.20
C PRO A 206 17.16 7.41 1.42
N ALA A 207 18.42 6.98 1.30
CA ALA A 207 19.11 6.21 2.33
C ALA A 207 19.14 6.89 3.73
N LYS A 208 18.99 8.22 3.79
CA LYS A 208 18.90 8.98 5.05
C LYS A 208 17.71 8.59 5.93
N TYR A 209 16.67 7.98 5.37
CA TYR A 209 15.49 7.54 6.12
C TYR A 209 15.61 6.11 6.67
N LYS A 210 16.63 5.34 6.29
CA LYS A 210 16.80 3.96 6.76
C LYS A 210 17.03 3.93 8.28
N GLY A 211 16.15 3.23 8.99
CA GLY A 211 16.09 3.21 10.44
C GLY A 211 15.67 4.54 11.09
N ASN A 212 15.12 5.49 10.33
CA ASN A 212 14.81 6.84 10.80
C ASN A 212 13.46 7.36 10.27
N ALA A 213 12.37 6.70 10.68
CA ALA A 213 11.01 7.13 10.38
C ALA A 213 10.70 8.54 10.90
N ALA A 214 11.34 8.96 11.99
CA ALA A 214 11.16 10.29 12.57
C ALA A 214 11.65 11.41 11.63
N LEU A 215 12.80 11.21 10.96
CA LEU A 215 13.28 12.15 9.95
C LEU A 215 12.35 12.20 8.74
N LEU A 216 11.84 11.03 8.31
CA LEU A 216 10.83 10.98 7.23
C LEU A 216 9.58 11.77 7.61
N ALA A 217 9.07 11.61 8.83
CA ALA A 217 7.91 12.33 9.35
C ALA A 217 8.15 13.82 9.64
N GLN A 218 9.39 14.24 9.84
CA GLN A 218 9.76 15.64 9.98
C GLN A 218 9.67 16.37 8.63
N GLU A 219 10.06 15.68 7.55
CA GLU A 219 10.14 16.27 6.22
C GLU A 219 8.83 16.14 5.42
N TRP A 220 8.06 15.07 5.65
CA TRP A 220 6.90 14.71 4.83
C TRP A 220 5.66 14.42 5.68
N ASP A 221 4.51 14.70 5.09
CA ASP A 221 3.20 14.42 5.68
C ASP A 221 2.55 13.18 5.05
N VAL A 222 2.83 12.94 3.78
CA VAL A 222 2.29 11.81 3.02
C VAL A 222 3.39 11.15 2.20
N VAL A 223 3.37 9.83 2.18
CA VAL A 223 4.17 9.00 1.28
C VAL A 223 3.24 8.30 0.30
N VAL A 224 3.47 8.51 -1.00
CA VAL A 224 2.87 7.76 -2.09
C VAL A 224 3.88 6.72 -2.55
N PHE A 225 3.54 5.44 -2.41
CA PHE A 225 4.40 4.34 -2.80
C PHE A 225 3.78 3.57 -3.98
N CYS A 226 4.38 3.70 -5.16
CA CYS A 226 4.02 2.89 -6.33
C CYS A 226 4.88 1.62 -6.36
N GLY A 227 4.39 0.53 -5.77
CA GLY A 227 5.12 -0.73 -5.56
C GLY A 227 5.40 -1.57 -6.80
N PHE A 228 5.30 -0.98 -7.99
CA PHE A 228 5.37 -1.65 -9.27
C PHE A 228 6.81 -1.88 -9.75
N ARG A 229 7.10 -3.06 -10.34
CA ARG A 229 8.27 -3.39 -11.19
C ARG A 229 9.68 -3.09 -10.71
N ILE A 230 9.87 -2.68 -9.46
CA ILE A 230 11.19 -2.36 -8.95
C ILE A 230 11.61 -3.44 -7.97
N PRO A 231 12.72 -4.15 -8.20
CA PRO A 231 13.34 -4.90 -7.12
C PRO A 231 13.78 -3.89 -6.05
N TRP A 232 13.05 -3.84 -4.94
CA TRP A 232 13.34 -2.91 -3.85
C TRP A 232 14.70 -3.27 -3.28
N THR A 233 15.59 -2.28 -3.23
CA THR A 233 16.93 -2.51 -2.70
C THR A 233 16.88 -2.66 -1.18
N ASN A 234 15.85 -2.08 -0.55
CA ASN A 234 15.66 -2.05 0.89
C ASN A 234 14.23 -2.45 1.26
N ASP A 235 14.10 -3.08 2.43
CA ASP A 235 12.82 -3.31 3.08
C ASP A 235 12.48 -2.10 3.95
N TRP A 236 11.40 -1.39 3.61
CA TRP A 236 10.93 -0.19 4.31
C TRP A 236 9.71 -0.44 5.19
N SER A 237 9.32 -1.70 5.38
CA SER A 237 8.09 -2.04 6.12
C SER A 237 8.11 -1.46 7.53
N LYS A 238 9.27 -1.45 8.19
CA LYS A 238 9.42 -0.86 9.52
C LYS A 238 9.30 0.66 9.47
N GLU A 239 10.05 1.32 8.60
CA GLU A 239 10.12 2.77 8.51
C GLU A 239 8.78 3.39 8.09
N LEU A 240 8.13 2.82 7.06
CA LEU A 240 6.80 3.26 6.62
C LEU A 240 5.74 2.94 7.69
N GLY A 241 5.84 1.79 8.34
CA GLY A 241 4.94 1.46 9.43
C GLY A 241 5.04 2.40 10.63
N GLU A 242 6.26 2.78 11.05
CA GLU A 242 6.46 3.77 12.11
C GLU A 242 6.04 5.19 11.66
N PHE A 243 6.33 5.57 10.42
CA PHE A 243 5.90 6.84 9.82
C PHE A 243 4.39 7.03 9.91
N VAL A 244 3.60 6.01 9.59
CA VAL A 244 2.14 6.06 9.72
C VAL A 244 1.71 5.89 11.18
N SER A 245 2.04 4.75 11.80
CA SER A 245 1.44 4.34 13.07
C SER A 245 1.91 5.12 14.29
N VAL A 246 3.19 5.53 14.32
CA VAL A 246 3.78 6.24 15.47
C VAL A 246 3.71 7.75 15.28
N HIS A 247 3.98 8.22 14.06
CA HIS A 247 4.08 9.64 13.74
C HIS A 247 2.80 10.25 13.15
N GLY A 248 1.77 9.46 12.87
CA GLY A 248 0.47 9.95 12.43
C GLY A 248 0.47 10.52 11.02
N LYS A 249 1.34 10.01 10.15
CA LYS A 249 1.44 10.45 8.75
C LYS A 249 0.61 9.54 7.84
N GLY A 250 0.54 9.90 6.56
CA GLY A 250 -0.28 9.22 5.58
C GLY A 250 0.50 8.33 4.61
N LEU A 251 -0.02 7.13 4.31
CA LEU A 251 0.52 6.25 3.26
C LEU A 251 -0.52 5.98 2.18
N LEU A 252 -0.18 6.25 0.92
CA LEU A 252 -0.90 5.76 -0.25
C LEU A 252 -0.09 4.62 -0.86
N ALA A 253 -0.50 3.37 -0.61
CA ALA A 253 0.08 2.17 -1.18
C ALA A 253 -0.62 1.85 -2.51
N VAL A 254 0.15 1.89 -3.60
CA VAL A 254 -0.37 1.69 -4.97
C VAL A 254 0.25 0.44 -5.56
N MET A 255 -0.59 -0.48 -6.00
CA MET A 255 -0.22 -1.70 -6.69
C MET A 255 -0.95 -1.84 -8.03
N ASP A 256 -0.52 -2.83 -8.79
CA ASP A 256 -0.95 -3.10 -10.15
C ASP A 256 -1.20 -4.60 -10.36
N TYR A 257 -1.70 -4.98 -11.54
CA TYR A 257 -2.19 -6.34 -11.85
C TYR A 257 -1.10 -7.40 -12.13
N GLN A 258 -1.51 -8.67 -12.10
CA GLN A 258 -0.66 -9.88 -12.16
C GLN A 258 0.13 -10.12 -13.48
N GLY A 259 0.03 -9.27 -14.51
CA GLY A 259 0.76 -9.48 -15.78
C GLY A 259 2.13 -8.78 -15.84
N VAL A 260 2.39 -7.93 -14.87
CA VAL A 260 3.47 -6.95 -14.90
C VAL A 260 4.14 -6.78 -13.53
N VAL A 261 3.49 -7.27 -12.48
CA VAL A 261 4.07 -7.50 -11.15
C VAL A 261 4.16 -8.99 -10.86
N THR A 262 5.07 -9.35 -9.98
CA THR A 262 5.30 -10.72 -9.51
C THR A 262 4.59 -10.97 -8.18
N GLN A 263 4.46 -12.23 -7.79
CA GLN A 263 3.99 -12.58 -6.44
C GLN A 263 4.88 -12.00 -5.34
N ALA A 264 6.18 -11.81 -5.60
CA ALA A 264 7.10 -11.18 -4.66
C ALA A 264 6.73 -9.71 -4.41
N ASP A 265 6.33 -8.98 -5.45
CA ASP A 265 5.91 -7.57 -5.32
C ASP A 265 4.65 -7.46 -4.44
N PHE A 266 3.65 -8.33 -4.67
CA PHE A 266 2.47 -8.42 -3.81
C PHE A 266 2.80 -8.76 -2.36
N THR A 267 3.70 -9.73 -2.17
CA THR A 267 4.15 -10.16 -0.83
C THR A 267 4.83 -9.01 -0.10
N ASN A 268 5.73 -8.30 -0.79
CA ASN A 268 6.47 -7.22 -0.18
C ASN A 268 5.58 -6.00 0.09
N MET A 269 4.60 -5.69 -0.76
CA MET A 269 3.66 -4.60 -0.48
C MET A 269 2.76 -4.96 0.70
N SER A 270 2.23 -6.18 0.69
CA SER A 270 1.44 -6.69 1.81
C SER A 270 2.23 -6.74 3.12
N LYS A 271 3.55 -6.93 3.06
CA LYS A 271 4.39 -6.82 4.26
C LYS A 271 4.35 -5.43 4.89
N ILE A 272 4.26 -4.38 4.07
CA ILE A 272 4.14 -2.99 4.52
C ILE A 272 2.73 -2.73 5.05
N THR A 273 1.68 -3.19 4.37
CA THR A 273 0.30 -2.79 4.70
C THR A 273 -0.47 -3.76 5.61
N SER A 274 0.00 -5.00 5.77
CA SER A 274 -0.66 -6.00 6.63
C SER A 274 -0.77 -5.62 8.11
N PRO A 275 0.14 -4.85 8.72
CA PRO A 275 -0.09 -4.38 10.09
C PRO A 275 -1.25 -3.38 10.20
N ALA A 276 -1.68 -2.79 9.08
CA ALA A 276 -2.92 -2.02 8.94
C ALA A 276 -4.09 -2.87 8.42
N GLY A 277 -3.97 -4.20 8.42
CA GLY A 277 -5.06 -5.07 7.97
C GLY A 277 -5.27 -5.18 6.47
N LEU A 278 -4.43 -4.55 5.64
CA LEU A 278 -4.60 -4.53 4.19
C LEU A 278 -3.61 -5.48 3.52
N GLN A 279 -4.11 -6.41 2.71
CA GLN A 279 -3.30 -7.33 1.90
C GLN A 279 -3.61 -7.14 0.42
N PHE A 280 -2.57 -7.06 -0.41
CA PHE A 280 -2.71 -7.02 -1.86
C PHE A 280 -2.61 -8.42 -2.43
N ASP A 281 -3.62 -8.81 -3.20
CA ASP A 281 -3.72 -10.10 -3.85
C ASP A 281 -3.67 -9.95 -5.37
N PRO A 282 -3.00 -10.90 -6.06
CA PRO A 282 -3.03 -10.92 -7.51
C PRO A 282 -4.45 -11.11 -8.02
N LEU A 283 -4.85 -10.22 -8.92
CA LEU A 283 -6.05 -10.35 -9.72
C LEU A 283 -5.64 -10.23 -11.20
N SER A 284 -6.14 -11.16 -12.01
CA SER A 284 -5.89 -11.18 -13.45
C SER A 284 -7.19 -10.88 -14.16
N LEU A 285 -7.26 -9.71 -14.80
CA LEU A 285 -8.41 -9.30 -15.60
C LEU A 285 -8.11 -9.53 -17.07
N ALA A 286 -9.10 -10.05 -17.81
CA ALA A 286 -9.06 -9.92 -19.27
C ALA A 286 -9.05 -8.43 -19.58
N TRP A 287 -8.08 -7.96 -20.37
CA TRP A 287 -7.83 -6.56 -20.77
C TRP A 287 -9.11 -5.83 -21.26
N ALA A 288 -9.99 -5.43 -20.34
CA ALA A 288 -11.26 -4.78 -20.59
C ALA A 288 -11.51 -3.78 -19.46
N PRO A 289 -11.99 -2.57 -19.78
CA PRO A 289 -12.31 -1.57 -18.76
C PRO A 289 -13.37 -2.11 -17.81
N SER A 290 -13.15 -1.90 -16.51
CA SER A 290 -14.11 -2.19 -15.45
C SER A 290 -14.31 -0.92 -14.62
N SER A 291 -15.55 -0.48 -14.44
CA SER A 291 -15.83 0.70 -13.61
C SER A 291 -15.74 0.33 -12.14
N THR A 292 -14.88 1.02 -11.39
CA THR A 292 -14.94 1.03 -9.93
C THR A 292 -15.85 2.16 -9.51
N SER A 293 -16.80 1.88 -8.62
CA SER A 293 -17.59 2.91 -7.94
C SER A 293 -17.36 2.78 -6.45
N VAL A 294 -16.97 3.87 -5.82
CA VAL A 294 -16.80 4.02 -4.38
C VAL A 294 -17.95 4.90 -3.89
N SER A 295 -18.69 4.40 -2.92
CA SER A 295 -19.71 5.15 -2.20
C SER A 295 -19.59 4.82 -0.73
N ILE A 296 -19.02 5.74 0.04
CA ILE A 296 -18.82 5.62 1.47
C ILE A 296 -19.64 6.70 2.14
N GLU A 297 -20.60 6.30 2.96
CA GLU A 297 -21.54 7.23 3.61
C GLU A 297 -20.89 8.06 4.72
N CYS A 298 -19.84 7.52 5.34
CA CYS A 298 -19.22 8.09 6.54
C CYS A 298 -17.71 7.84 6.48
N VAL A 299 -16.95 8.79 5.94
CA VAL A 299 -15.50 8.84 6.10
C VAL A 299 -15.18 9.82 7.21
N PRO A 300 -14.72 9.34 8.39
CA PRO A 300 -14.22 10.22 9.43
C PRO A 300 -13.05 11.06 8.90
N ASP A 301 -13.02 12.34 9.26
CA ASP A 301 -11.91 13.25 8.93
C ASP A 301 -11.69 13.50 7.42
N LEU A 302 -12.72 13.29 6.58
CA LEU A 302 -12.66 13.66 5.18
C LEU A 302 -12.49 15.19 5.05
N PRO A 303 -11.37 15.69 4.50
CA PRO A 303 -11.20 17.10 4.34
C PRO A 303 -12.17 17.63 3.25
N PRO A 304 -12.54 18.92 3.30
CA PRO A 304 -13.34 19.50 2.24
C PRO A 304 -12.66 19.34 0.88
N PRO A 305 -13.45 19.27 -0.23
CA PRO A 305 -12.90 19.25 -1.57
C PRO A 305 -11.94 20.41 -1.81
N ILE A 306 -10.89 20.15 -2.59
CA ILE A 306 -9.99 21.21 -3.05
C ILE A 306 -10.78 22.10 -4.02
N LYS A 307 -10.87 23.40 -3.71
CA LYS A 307 -11.55 24.40 -4.55
C LYS A 307 -10.69 24.85 -5.72
#